data_AF-A0A3G1KDR5-F1
#
_entry.id   AF-A0A3G1KDR5-F1
#
_cell.length_a   1.000
_cell.length_b   1.000
_cell.length_c   1.000
_cell.angle_alpha   90.00
_cell.angle_beta   90.00
_cell.angle_gamma   90.00
#
_symmetry.space_group_name_H-M   'P 1'
#
loop_
_entity.id
_entity.type
_entity.pdbx_description
1 polymer ?
#
loop_
_entity_poly.entity_id
_entity_poly.type
_entity_poly.pdbx_seq_one_letter_code
_entity_poly.pdbx_strand_id
1 'polypeptide(L)' 'PRRYIIYSEFLILWNNLSSLGSMMTIIFIIMFMMMFLEMLLTKRKILFLIKSNNNEWKMNQPINNHSNLEKFFIFKMNN' A
#
# COMPACT_ATOMS: atom_id res chain seq x y z
N PRO A 1 16.27 29.46 8.08
CA PRO A 1 16.83 29.20 6.73
C PRO A 1 17.26 27.71 6.62
N ARG A 2 17.25 27.10 5.43
CA ARG A 2 17.45 25.63 5.26
C ARG A 2 18.95 25.29 5.24
N ARG A 3 19.31 24.07 5.68
CA ARG A 3 20.68 23.49 5.68
C ARG A 3 21.66 24.09 6.72
N TYR A 4 21.20 24.29 7.95
CA TYR A 4 22.08 24.67 9.06
C TYR A 4 22.51 23.44 9.84
N ILE A 5 23.81 23.37 10.12
CA ILE A 5 24.41 22.37 11.01
C ILE A 5 24.17 22.77 12.47
N ILE A 6 24.17 24.07 12.76
CA ILE A 6 23.97 24.65 14.09
C ILE A 6 22.73 25.54 14.04
N TYR A 7 21.81 25.35 14.97
CA TYR A 7 20.58 26.11 15.11
C TYR A 7 20.53 26.81 16.47
N SER A 8 19.78 27.90 16.58
CA SER A 8 19.57 28.62 17.84
C SER A 8 18.88 27.73 18.88
N GLU A 9 19.13 27.99 20.16
CA GLU A 9 18.57 27.19 21.26
C GLU A 9 17.03 27.09 21.24
N PHE A 10 16.34 28.15 20.77
CA PHE A 10 14.88 28.16 20.63
C PHE A 10 14.32 27.07 19.70
N LEU A 11 15.14 26.50 18.80
CA LEU A 11 14.73 25.47 17.84
C LEU A 11 15.00 24.04 18.33
N ILE A 12 15.64 23.87 19.50
CA ILE A 12 16.00 22.55 20.04
C ILE A 12 14.76 21.66 20.22
N LEU A 13 13.68 22.20 20.79
CA LEU A 13 12.45 21.45 21.05
C LEU A 13 11.88 20.83 19.77
N TRP A 14 11.72 21.65 18.73
CA TRP A 14 11.14 21.23 17.45
C TRP A 14 12.07 20.28 16.69
N ASN A 15 13.38 20.48 16.77
CA ASN A 15 14.33 19.58 16.13
C ASN A 15 14.35 18.19 16.79
N ASN A 16 14.25 18.14 18.12
CA ASN A 16 14.16 16.88 18.87
C ASN A 16 12.85 16.15 18.60
N LEU A 17 11.73 16.87 18.51
CA LEU A 17 10.46 16.27 18.12
C LEU A 17 10.51 15.70 16.69
N SER A 18 11.12 16.45 15.76
CA SER A 18 11.30 16.02 14.38
C SER A 18 12.22 14.80 14.27
N SER A 19 13.29 14.71 15.06
CA SER A 19 14.20 13.58 15.05
C SER A 19 13.55 12.32 15.62
N LEU A 20 12.76 12.45 16.69
CA LEU A 20 11.92 11.37 17.22
C LEU A 20 10.94 10.85 16.15
N GLY A 21 10.28 11.76 15.43
CA GLY A 21 9.41 11.39 14.30
C GLY A 21 10.14 10.60 13.23
N SER A 22 11.36 11.01 12.87
CA SER A 22 12.19 10.30 11.88
C SER A 22 12.53 8.87 12.33
N MET A 23 12.85 8.67 13.61
CA MET A 23 13.11 7.33 14.16
C MET A 23 11.87 6.44 14.11
N MET A 24 10.69 7.00 14.39
CA MET A 24 9.44 6.26 14.26
C MET A 24 9.19 5.81 12.82
N THR A 25 9.46 6.67 11.82
CA THR A 25 9.29 6.28 10.41
C THR A 25 10.19 5.12 10.00
N ILE A 26 11.42 5.04 10.52
CA ILE A 26 12.33 3.93 10.26
C ILE A 26 11.75 2.62 10.82
N ILE A 27 11.20 2.66 12.04
CA ILE A 27 10.56 1.50 12.67
C ILE A 27 9.36 1.05 11.83
N PHE A 28 8.52 1.97 11.36
CA PHE A 28 7.38 1.63 10.49
C PHE A 28 7.80 0.94 9.20
N ILE A 29 8.88 1.38 8.56
CA ILE A 29 9.38 0.75 7.33
C ILE A 29 9.83 -0.69 7.62
N ILE A 30 10.55 -0.92 8.72
CA ILE A 30 10.98 -2.27 9.12
C ILE A 30 9.75 -3.17 9.37
N MET A 31 8.76 -2.67 10.10
CA MET A 31 7.51 -3.41 10.34
C MET A 31 6.78 -3.75 9.05
N PHE A 32 6.71 -2.81 8.10
CA PHE A 32 6.09 -3.03 6.80
C PHE A 32 6.78 -4.14 6.01
N MET A 33 8.12 -4.15 6.00
CA MET A 33 8.89 -5.20 5.32
C MET A 33 8.66 -6.58 5.95
N MET A 34 8.58 -6.66 7.28
CA MET A 34 8.29 -7.91 7.98
C MET A 34 6.88 -8.44 7.68
N MET A 35 5.88 -7.56 7.67
CA MET A 35 4.50 -7.92 7.31
C MET A 35 4.42 -8.46 5.88
N PHE A 36 5.13 -7.83 4.93
CA PHE A 36 5.17 -8.28 3.55
C PHE A 36 5.78 -9.69 3.42
N LEU A 37 6.89 -9.93 4.12
CA LEU A 37 7.56 -11.23 4.14
C LEU A 37 6.65 -12.32 4.74
N GLU A 38 5.96 -12.03 5.85
CA GLU A 38 5.02 -12.97 6.48
C GLU A 38 3.87 -13.36 5.53
N MET A 39 3.32 -12.37 4.80
CA MET A 39 2.22 -12.62 3.86
C MET A 39 2.63 -13.57 2.72
N LEU A 40 3.86 -13.46 2.22
CA LEU A 40 4.38 -14.37 1.19
C LEU A 40 4.56 -15.80 1.72
N LEU A 41 5.00 -15.94 2.99
CA LEU A 41 5.22 -17.24 3.61
C LEU A 41 3.90 -17.95 3.99
N THR A 42 2.92 -17.21 4.52
CA THR A 42 1.71 -17.79 5.12
C THR A 42 0.63 -18.20 4.11
N LYS A 43 0.80 -17.91 2.80
CA LYS A 43 -0.06 -18.36 1.67
C LYS A 43 -1.57 -18.44 1.99
N ARG A 44 -2.12 -17.40 2.63
CA ARG A 44 -3.53 -17.37 3.05
C ARG A 44 -4.43 -17.26 1.82
N LYS A 45 -5.40 -18.18 1.67
CA LYS A 45 -6.36 -18.17 0.56
C LYS A 45 -7.51 -17.21 0.85
N ILE A 46 -7.99 -16.53 -0.19
CA ILE A 46 -9.11 -15.60 -0.14
C ILE A 46 -10.40 -16.42 -0.30
N LEU A 47 -11.26 -16.41 0.73
CA LEU A 47 -12.52 -17.19 0.76
C LEU A 47 -13.69 -16.44 0.11
N PHE A 48 -13.73 -15.11 0.26
CA PHE A 48 -14.80 -14.27 -0.26
C PHE A 48 -14.24 -13.10 -1.07
N LEU A 49 -14.76 -12.92 -2.29
CA LEU A 49 -14.39 -11.82 -3.17
C LEU A 49 -15.22 -10.57 -2.87
N ILE A 50 -14.58 -9.42 -2.96
CA ILE A 50 -15.23 -8.11 -2.80
C ILE A 50 -16.18 -7.91 -3.98
N LYS A 51 -17.46 -7.60 -3.69
CA LYS A 51 -18.41 -7.16 -4.71
C LYS A 51 -18.02 -5.74 -5.16
N SER A 52 -17.15 -5.65 -6.15
CA SER A 52 -16.81 -4.40 -6.81
C SER A 52 -17.35 -4.37 -8.24
N ASN A 53 -17.55 -3.16 -8.76
CA ASN A 53 -18.01 -2.97 -10.14
C ASN A 53 -16.89 -3.18 -11.17
N ASN A 54 -15.65 -3.31 -10.70
CA ASN A 54 -14.47 -3.52 -11.55
C ASN A 54 -14.32 -5.00 -11.87
N ASN A 55 -14.02 -5.28 -13.13
CA ASN A 55 -13.99 -6.65 -13.63
C ASN A 55 -12.79 -7.47 -13.12
N GLU A 56 -11.69 -6.81 -12.75
CA GLU A 56 -10.48 -7.45 -12.22
C GLU A 56 -10.76 -8.24 -10.93
N TRP A 57 -11.66 -7.75 -10.08
CA TRP A 57 -12.03 -8.40 -8.81
C TRP A 57 -13.08 -9.49 -8.97
N LYS A 58 -13.65 -9.67 -10.17
CA LYS A 58 -14.56 -10.78 -10.49
C LYS A 58 -13.81 -12.04 -10.92
N MET A 59 -12.54 -11.90 -11.32
CA MET A 59 -11.70 -13.01 -11.77
C MET A 59 -11.07 -13.75 -10.58
N ASN A 60 -10.56 -14.96 -10.85
CA ASN A 60 -9.80 -15.74 -9.88
C ASN A 60 -8.53 -15.01 -9.44
N GLN A 61 -8.09 -15.29 -8.21
CA GLN A 61 -6.86 -14.74 -7.62
C GLN A 61 -5.93 -15.91 -7.24
N PRO A 62 -4.80 -16.12 -7.94
CA PRO A 62 -4.27 -15.35 -9.07
C PRO A 62 -5.07 -15.54 -10.36
N ILE A 63 -4.96 -14.56 -11.26
CA ILE A 63 -5.61 -14.57 -12.57
C ILE A 63 -4.92 -15.63 -13.45
N ASN A 64 -5.70 -16.44 -14.16
CA ASN A 64 -5.17 -17.37 -15.16
C ASN A 64 -4.57 -16.60 -16.35
N ASN A 65 -3.50 -17.13 -16.97
CA ASN A 65 -2.81 -16.48 -18.10
C ASN A 65 -3.72 -16.04 -19.25
N HIS A 66 -4.79 -16.79 -19.52
CA HIS A 66 -5.81 -16.45 -20.53
C HIS A 66 -7.19 -16.30 -19.89
N SER A 67 -7.39 -15.22 -19.12
CA SER A 67 -8.66 -14.93 -18.44
C SER A 67 -9.68 -14.21 -19.31
N ASN A 68 -9.24 -13.42 -20.29
CA ASN A 68 -10.11 -12.59 -21.13
C ASN A 68 -10.24 -13.15 -22.56
N LEU A 69 -10.65 -14.42 -22.66
CA LEU A 69 -10.84 -15.09 -23.96
C LEU A 69 -12.01 -14.51 -24.75
N GLU A 70 -13.03 -14.01 -24.06
CA GLU A 70 -14.22 -13.40 -24.66
C GLU A 70 -14.30 -11.91 -24.35
N LYS A 71 -14.78 -11.12 -25.31
CA LYS A 71 -15.04 -9.69 -25.07
C LYS A 71 -16.23 -9.56 -24.12
N PHE A 72 -16.05 -8.78 -23.06
CA PHE A 72 -17.15 -8.40 -22.18
C PHE A 72 -18.24 -7.67 -22.98
N PHE A 73 -19.47 -8.20 -22.90
CA PHE A 73 -20.63 -7.54 -23.47
C PHE A 73 -20.97 -6.31 -22.62
N ILE A 74 -20.66 -5.13 -23.15
CA ILE A 74 -21.05 -3.85 -22.54
C ILE A 74 -22.40 -3.45 -23.13
N PHE A 75 -23.45 -3.58 -22.34
CA PHE A 75 -24.75 -3.00 -22.70
C PHE A 75 -24.64 -1.47 -22.60
N LYS A 76 -24.48 -0.80 -23.75
CA LYS A 76 -24.69 0.64 -23.82
C LYS A 76 -26.19 0.87 -23.77
N MET A 77 -26.71 1.31 -22.63
CA MET A 77 -27.98 2.04 -22.61
C MET A 77 -27.75 3.30 -23.45
N ASN A 78 -28.24 3.30 -24.68
CA ASN A 78 -28.41 4.53 -25.44
C ASN A 78 -29.48 5.33 -24.70
N ASN A 79 -29.11 6.50 -24.17
CA ASN A 79 -30.05 7.59 -24.03
C ASN A 79 -30.22 8.27 -25.39
#